data_AF-A0A9D2PGR8-F1
#
_entry.id   AF-A0A9D2PGR8-F1
#
_cell.length_a   1.000
_cell.length_b   1.000
_cell.length_c   1.000
_cell.angle_alpha   90.00
_cell.angle_beta   90.00
_cell.angle_gamma   90.00
#
_symmetry.space_group_name_H-M   'P 1'
#
loop_
_entity.id
_entity.type
_entity.pdbx_description
1 polymer ?
#
loop_
_entity_poly.entity_id
_entity_poly.type
_entity_poly.pdbx_seq_one_letter_code
_entity_poly.pdbx_strand_id
1 'polypeptide(L)' 'MMKMNLQFFAHKKGMGSTKNGRDSESKRLGAKRADGQFVKAGNILYRQRGTK' A
#
# COMPACT_ATOMS: atom_id res chain seq x y z
N MET A 1 11.47 -34.62 43.21
CA MET A 1 10.58 -33.67 42.47
C MET A 1 11.47 -32.66 41.75
N MET A 2 11.68 -32.83 40.45
CA MET A 2 12.55 -31.93 39.66
C MET A 2 11.84 -30.59 39.44
N LYS A 3 12.44 -29.48 39.89
CA LYS A 3 11.99 -28.12 39.54
C LYS A 3 12.34 -27.88 38.07
N MET A 4 11.39 -28.10 37.16
CA MET A 4 11.52 -27.66 35.78
C MET A 4 11.50 -26.13 35.75
N ASN A 5 12.64 -25.52 35.45
CA ASN A 5 12.76 -24.08 35.28
C ASN A 5 12.11 -23.68 33.94
N LEU A 6 10.80 -23.39 33.97
CA LEU A 6 9.98 -23.05 32.80
C LEU A 6 10.36 -21.69 32.16
N GLN A 7 11.35 -20.97 32.73
CA GLN A 7 11.82 -19.68 32.25
C GLN A 7 12.35 -19.73 30.81
N PHE A 8 12.86 -20.89 30.36
CA PHE A 8 13.41 -21.07 29.01
C PHE A 8 12.36 -21.24 27.91
N PHE A 9 11.10 -21.58 28.25
CA PHE A 9 10.00 -21.70 27.28
C PHE A 9 9.20 -20.41 27.09
N ALA A 10 9.52 -19.34 27.83
CA ALA A 10 8.93 -18.04 27.61
C ALA A 10 9.51 -17.37 26.35
N HIS A 11 9.31 -17.99 25.19
CA HIS A 11 9.31 -17.25 23.93
C HIS A 11 8.11 -16.32 24.00
N LYS A 12 8.34 -15.07 24.42
CA LYS A 12 7.44 -14.00 24.01
C LYS A 12 7.42 -14.08 22.49
N LYS A 13 6.35 -14.60 21.89
CA LYS A 13 5.94 -14.22 20.54
C LYS A 13 5.54 -12.74 20.62
N GLY A 14 6.53 -11.88 20.88
CA GLY A 14 6.43 -10.45 20.73
C GLY A 14 6.45 -10.20 19.24
N MET A 15 5.35 -10.53 18.56
CA MET A 15 5.14 -10.05 17.21
C MET A 15 4.89 -8.55 17.36
N GLY A 16 5.95 -7.75 17.23
CA GLY A 16 5.81 -6.31 17.09
C GLY A 16 5.00 -6.04 15.84
N SER A 17 3.93 -5.26 15.93
CA SER A 17 3.25 -4.73 14.75
C SER A 17 4.29 -3.98 13.93
N THR A 18 4.54 -4.39 12.69
CA THR A 18 5.49 -3.69 11.84
C THR A 18 4.98 -2.25 11.63
N LYS A 19 5.81 -1.25 11.94
CA LYS A 19 5.44 0.18 11.90
C LYS A 19 5.56 0.79 10.49
N ASN A 20 5.41 0.00 9.44
CA ASN A 20 5.67 0.43 8.06
C ASN A 20 4.38 0.48 7.22
N GLY A 21 3.32 1.08 7.77
CA GLY A 21 2.08 1.38 7.04
C GLY A 21 1.98 2.86 6.70
N ARG A 22 2.87 3.39 5.86
CA ARG A 22 2.75 4.76 5.35
C ARG A 22 2.06 4.71 4.00
N ASP A 23 0.82 5.18 3.95
CA ASP A 23 0.19 5.47 2.68
C ASP A 23 0.51 6.91 2.26
N SER A 24 0.67 7.11 0.96
CA SER A 24 0.85 8.42 0.36
C SER A 24 -0.49 8.91 -0.17
N GLU A 25 -0.70 10.22 -0.20
CA GLU A 25 -1.94 10.74 -0.77
C GLU A 25 -2.11 10.30 -2.23
N SER A 26 -3.29 9.75 -2.55
CA SER A 26 -3.63 9.36 -3.91
C SER A 26 -3.56 10.55 -4.88
N LYS A 27 -2.88 10.34 -6.00
CA LYS A 27 -2.69 11.37 -7.05
C LYS A 27 -3.67 11.23 -8.22
N ARG A 28 -4.68 10.35 -8.07
CA ARG A 28 -5.79 10.14 -9.05
C ARG A 28 -5.29 9.97 -10.50
N LEU A 29 -4.28 9.13 -10.71
CA LEU A 29 -3.72 8.83 -12.03
C LEU A 29 -4.71 8.00 -12.89
N GLY A 30 -4.30 7.66 -14.11
CA GLY A 30 -5.04 6.79 -15.02
C GLY A 30 -5.86 7.53 -16.08
N ALA A 31 -6.66 6.75 -16.81
CA ALA A 31 -7.53 7.23 -17.88
C ALA A 31 -8.64 8.13 -17.37
N LYS A 32 -8.93 9.17 -18.13
CA LYS A 32 -9.96 10.17 -17.83
C LYS A 32 -11.06 10.19 -18.87
N ARG A 33 -10.83 9.58 -20.03
CA ARG A 33 -11.79 9.39 -21.10
C ARG A 33 -11.68 7.96 -21.61
N ALA A 34 -12.83 7.40 -21.96
CA ALA A 34 -12.93 6.08 -22.54
C ALA A 34 -12.79 6.18 -24.07
N ASP A 35 -12.54 5.03 -24.70
CA ASP A 35 -12.49 4.94 -26.16
C ASP A 35 -13.84 5.35 -26.79
N GLY A 36 -13.78 6.02 -27.93
CA GLY A 36 -14.95 6.53 -28.65
C GLY A 36 -15.71 7.70 -28.00
N GLN A 37 -15.28 8.20 -26.83
CA GLN A 37 -15.92 9.38 -26.24
C GLN A 37 -15.55 10.67 -26.97
N PHE A 38 -16.56 11.47 -27.31
CA PHE A 38 -16.34 12.83 -27.83
C PHE A 38 -15.74 13.74 -26.74
N VAL A 39 -14.65 14.43 -27.07
CA VAL A 39 -13.95 15.32 -26.14
C VAL A 39 -13.82 16.72 -26.72
N LYS A 40 -14.04 17.72 -25.87
CA LYS A 40 -13.69 19.11 -26.19
C LYS A 40 -12.17 19.29 -26.15
N ALA A 41 -11.67 20.23 -26.95
CA ALA A 41 -10.27 20.64 -26.90
C ALA A 41 -9.88 21.07 -25.47
N GLY A 42 -8.69 20.66 -25.02
CA GLY A 42 -8.18 20.94 -23.68
C GLY A 42 -8.60 19.93 -22.59
N ASN A 43 -9.44 18.94 -22.91
CA ASN A 43 -9.73 17.85 -21.97
C ASN A 43 -8.52 16.94 -21.75
N ILE A 44 -8.30 16.53 -20.50
CA ILE A 44 -7.28 15.53 -20.16
C ILE A 44 -7.80 14.14 -20.54
N LEU A 45 -7.00 13.37 -21.29
CA LEU A 45 -7.32 11.98 -21.66
C LEU A 45 -6.69 10.97 -20.70
N TYR A 46 -5.46 11.21 -20.26
CA TYR A 46 -4.71 10.31 -19.37
C TYR A 46 -3.82 11.12 -18.43
N ARG A 47 -3.67 10.66 -17.18
CA ARG A 47 -2.73 11.23 -16.20
C ARG A 47 -1.77 10.15 -15.73
N GLN A 48 -0.47 10.30 -16.02
CA GLN A 48 0.53 9.30 -15.67
C GLN A 48 1.82 9.88 -15.10
N ARG A 49 2.65 8.97 -14.58
CA ARG A 49 4.01 9.26 -14.12
C ARG A 49 4.98 8.90 -15.24
N GLY A 50 5.75 9.88 -15.68
CA GLY A 50 6.63 9.72 -16.84
C GLY A 50 5.86 9.49 -18.13
N THR A 51 6.61 9.26 -19.19
CA THR A 51 6.11 8.85 -20.50
C THR A 51 6.60 7.43 -20.75
N LYS A 52 5.67 6.50 -20.99
CA LYS A 52 6.00 5.26 -21.68
C LYS A 52 6.00 5.52 -23.17
#